data_AF-A0A2D6LRE0-F1
#
_entry.id   AF-A0A2D6LRE0-F1
#
_cell.length_a   1.000
_cell.length_b   1.000
_cell.length_c   1.000
_cell.angle_alpha   90.00
_cell.angle_beta   90.00
_cell.angle_gamma   90.00
#
_symmetry.space_group_name_H-M   'P 1'
#
loop_
_entity.id
_entity.type
_entity.pdbx_description
1 polymer ?
#
loop_
_entity_poly.entity_id
_entity_poly.type
_entity_poly.pdbx_seq_one_letter_code
_entity_poly.pdbx_strand_id
1 'polypeptide(L)'
;MTLCLVLFYCSKESTNKNGSIRFLDNNFKDKTIIVAGSTIIDGAVLWINDKKIKLIGDALEATGLFYYNEKIYVTGWKYGGNGSIWTMNKDGSDQTHIELEGKLSEGQRILVHNGDIYVGGYFDQGSCYWKNGNKTNLTTNADSMSWGIGIDSSNNIYNAGYYMKSHSLIPSFWKNSKRTNLSRPRHGDGEAKYIEIMGNKKIIAGTVMVPNNFLGYITKPAYWINGSRSTCQIGSIDEGWQNSEVFDLFVDSQENIFLAGFSQDMDYEYPTYWKNCEKKVLQNGEVSGVIRSIAVVNGKVISAGTQSYFPGIPCLWVEDEQFIYDEELEGEVWDMLVIEN
;
A
#
# COMPACT_ATOMS: atom_id res chain seq x y z
N MET A 1 64.15 -14.96 0.46
CA MET A 1 63.37 -13.85 -0.13
C MET A 1 61.91 -14.14 0.18
N THR A 2 61.41 -13.61 1.30
CA THR A 2 60.08 -13.92 1.83
C THR A 2 59.17 -12.77 1.42
N LEU A 3 58.21 -13.04 0.55
CA LEU A 3 57.28 -12.06 0.03
C LEU A 3 56.11 -11.93 1.02
N CYS A 4 56.08 -10.85 1.80
CA CYS A 4 54.91 -10.47 2.59
C CYS A 4 53.86 -9.84 1.67
N LEU A 5 52.72 -10.50 1.48
CA LEU A 5 51.51 -9.85 0.97
C LEU A 5 50.83 -9.10 2.11
N VAL A 6 50.76 -7.78 2.01
CA VAL A 6 49.91 -6.95 2.86
C VAL A 6 48.56 -6.83 2.15
N LEU A 7 47.52 -7.46 2.72
CA LEU A 7 46.14 -7.23 2.30
C LEU A 7 45.63 -5.98 3.01
N PHE A 8 45.39 -4.92 2.24
CA PHE A 8 44.64 -3.76 2.71
C PHE A 8 43.15 -4.13 2.75
N TYR A 9 42.63 -4.33 3.96
CA TYR A 9 41.19 -4.41 4.21
C TYR A 9 40.67 -2.96 4.33
N CYS A 10 39.89 -2.50 3.36
CA CYS A 10 39.23 -1.21 3.41
C CYS A 10 37.81 -1.43 3.95
N SER A 11 37.57 -1.15 5.24
CA SER A 11 36.24 -1.22 5.83
C SER A 11 35.41 -0.04 5.36
N LYS A 12 34.36 -0.32 4.58
CA LYS A 12 33.37 0.66 4.13
C LYS A 12 32.18 0.67 5.11
N GLU A 13 32.44 0.91 6.38
CA GLU A 13 31.39 1.03 7.41
C GLU A 13 31.66 2.26 8.27
N SER A 14 30.97 3.37 7.99
CA SER A 14 30.64 4.43 8.98
C SER A 14 30.00 5.69 8.37
N THR A 15 30.08 5.92 7.06
CA THR A 15 29.57 7.17 6.47
C THR A 15 28.06 7.16 6.19
N ASN A 16 27.47 6.03 5.78
CA ASN A 16 26.06 5.98 5.37
C ASN A 16 25.07 5.98 6.55
N LYS A 17 25.39 5.27 7.65
CA LYS A 17 24.53 5.25 8.86
C LYS A 17 24.29 6.64 9.44
N ASN A 18 25.28 7.53 9.40
CA ASN A 18 25.12 8.90 9.90
C ASN A 18 24.15 9.73 9.04
N GLY A 19 24.04 9.47 7.73
CA GLY A 19 23.06 10.11 6.86
C GLY A 19 21.65 9.59 7.11
N SER A 20 21.50 8.26 7.20
CA SER A 20 20.26 7.56 7.52
C SER A 20 19.65 8.01 8.85
N ILE A 21 20.44 8.03 9.93
CA ILE A 21 19.99 8.48 11.26
C ILE A 21 19.56 9.95 11.21
N ARG A 22 20.34 10.81 10.53
CA ARG A 22 19.97 12.23 10.37
C ARG A 22 18.66 12.41 9.61
N PHE A 23 18.40 11.63 8.57
CA PHE A 23 17.15 11.72 7.82
C PHE A 23 15.95 11.43 8.73
N LEU A 24 16.02 10.33 9.48
CA LEU A 24 14.93 9.92 10.37
C LEU A 24 14.77 10.90 11.53
N ASP A 25 15.86 11.33 12.17
CA ASP A 25 15.82 12.30 13.26
C ASP A 25 15.25 13.65 12.81
N ASN A 26 15.62 14.13 11.62
CA ASN A 26 15.16 15.42 11.12
C ASN A 26 13.68 15.42 10.74
N ASN A 27 13.16 14.28 10.25
CA ASN A 27 11.79 14.19 9.75
C ASN A 27 10.81 13.55 10.76
N PHE A 28 11.30 12.76 11.73
CA PHE A 28 10.48 11.92 12.62
C PHE A 28 10.91 11.95 14.10
N LYS A 29 11.61 13.00 14.56
CA LYS A 29 12.14 13.12 15.94
C LYS A 29 11.21 12.68 17.08
N ASP A 30 9.92 13.00 16.97
CA ASP A 30 8.88 12.72 17.98
C ASP A 30 7.78 11.82 17.41
N LYS A 31 8.13 11.00 16.41
CA LYS A 31 7.22 10.11 15.71
C LYS A 31 7.80 8.72 15.60
N THR A 32 6.93 7.75 15.40
CA THR A 32 7.32 6.41 14.97
C THR A 32 6.73 6.18 13.58
N ILE A 33 7.60 5.96 12.60
CA ILE A 33 7.21 5.51 11.27
C ILE A 33 7.30 3.99 11.23
N ILE A 34 6.25 3.34 10.73
CA ILE A 34 6.18 1.89 10.58
C ILE A 34 5.87 1.61 9.13
N VAL A 35 6.71 0.82 8.48
CA VAL A 35 6.49 0.34 7.11
C VAL A 35 6.31 -1.17 7.15
N ALA A 36 5.26 -1.67 6.52
CA ALA A 36 5.00 -3.09 6.35
C ALA A 36 5.38 -3.54 4.95
N GLY A 37 5.94 -4.74 4.87
CA GLY A 37 6.40 -5.31 3.62
C GLY A 37 6.86 -6.75 3.74
N SER A 38 7.66 -7.16 2.78
CA SER A 38 8.36 -8.43 2.80
C SER A 38 9.78 -8.27 2.29
N THR A 39 10.61 -9.28 2.56
CA THR A 39 11.94 -9.42 1.95
C THR A 39 12.10 -10.83 1.43
N ILE A 40 12.93 -11.01 0.41
CA ILE A 40 13.21 -12.34 -0.17
C ILE A 40 13.69 -13.34 0.90
N ILE A 41 14.47 -12.87 1.89
CA ILE A 41 15.11 -13.73 2.89
C ILE A 41 14.20 -13.97 4.09
N ASP A 42 13.55 -12.92 4.60
CA ASP A 42 12.82 -13.00 5.86
C ASP A 42 11.32 -13.25 5.71
N GLY A 43 10.76 -13.13 4.51
CA GLY A 43 9.30 -13.05 4.35
C GLY A 43 8.78 -11.74 4.94
N ALA A 44 7.66 -11.79 5.65
CA ALA A 44 6.98 -10.59 6.14
C ALA A 44 7.79 -9.86 7.22
N VAL A 45 7.97 -8.55 7.05
CA VAL A 45 8.72 -7.70 7.98
C VAL A 45 8.00 -6.38 8.23
N LEU A 46 8.31 -5.76 9.37
CA LEU A 46 8.08 -4.35 9.61
C LEU A 46 9.41 -3.62 9.73
N TRP A 47 9.50 -2.40 9.21
CA TRP A 47 10.54 -1.46 9.60
C TRP A 47 9.93 -0.42 10.53
N ILE A 48 10.32 -0.46 11.81
CA ILE A 48 9.91 0.52 12.82
C ILE A 48 11.06 1.52 12.98
N ASN A 49 10.89 2.72 12.44
CA ASN A 49 12.00 3.61 12.11
C ASN A 49 13.07 2.82 11.33
N ASP A 50 14.33 2.77 11.77
CA ASP A 50 15.41 2.01 11.12
C ASP A 50 15.48 0.52 11.54
N LYS A 51 14.66 0.10 12.51
CA LYS A 51 14.71 -1.26 13.07
C LYS A 51 13.81 -2.23 12.28
N LYS A 52 14.42 -3.19 11.59
CA LYS A 52 13.70 -4.31 10.94
C LYS A 52 13.24 -5.34 11.97
N ILE A 53 11.96 -5.69 11.94
CA ILE A 53 11.28 -6.70 12.76
C ILE A 53 10.72 -7.78 11.84
N LYS A 54 11.12 -9.03 12.06
CA LYS A 54 10.53 -10.19 11.36
C LYS A 54 9.24 -10.64 12.03
N LEU A 55 8.20 -10.89 11.24
CA LEU A 55 6.94 -11.43 11.77
C LEU A 55 7.07 -12.94 12.09
N ILE A 56 6.43 -13.37 13.18
CA ILE A 56 6.45 -14.78 13.61
C ILE A 56 5.56 -15.68 12.73
N GLY A 57 5.85 -16.98 12.77
CA GLY A 57 4.98 -18.04 12.26
C GLY A 57 4.97 -18.14 10.74
N ASP A 58 6.14 -18.18 10.09
CA ASP A 58 6.29 -18.36 8.63
C ASP A 58 5.48 -17.35 7.79
N ALA A 59 5.39 -16.12 8.30
CA ALA A 59 4.76 -14.99 7.64
C ALA A 59 5.46 -14.67 6.33
N LEU A 60 4.70 -14.56 5.24
CA LEU A 60 5.24 -14.35 3.89
C LEU A 60 5.12 -12.89 3.46
N GLU A 61 3.95 -12.28 3.65
CA GLU A 61 3.68 -10.89 3.30
C GLU A 61 2.96 -10.16 4.44
N ALA A 62 3.34 -8.91 4.69
CA ALA A 62 2.64 -7.97 5.56
C ALA A 62 2.10 -6.82 4.70
N THR A 63 0.78 -6.75 4.58
CA THR A 63 0.12 -5.93 3.55
C THR A 63 -0.71 -4.76 4.07
N GLY A 64 -1.08 -4.79 5.35
CA GLY A 64 -1.86 -3.73 5.95
C GLY A 64 -1.48 -3.49 7.40
N LEU A 65 -1.54 -2.23 7.81
CA LEU A 65 -1.18 -1.77 9.14
C LEU A 65 -2.33 -0.99 9.79
N PHE A 66 -2.48 -1.13 11.10
CA PHE A 66 -3.31 -0.25 11.91
C PHE A 66 -2.69 -0.07 13.30
N TYR A 67 -2.85 1.11 13.89
CA TYR A 67 -2.36 1.38 15.24
C TYR A 67 -3.53 1.78 16.16
N TYR A 68 -3.68 1.06 17.28
CA TYR A 68 -4.76 1.30 18.24
C TYR A 68 -4.36 0.82 19.64
N ASN A 69 -4.67 1.62 20.67
CA ASN A 69 -4.41 1.30 22.08
C ASN A 69 -2.99 0.76 22.35
N GLU A 70 -1.96 1.51 21.92
CA GLU A 70 -0.55 1.15 22.14
C GLU A 70 -0.09 -0.15 21.47
N LYS A 71 -0.87 -0.65 20.50
CA LYS A 71 -0.57 -1.85 19.72
C LYS A 71 -0.59 -1.60 18.22
N ILE A 72 0.34 -2.25 17.54
CA ILE A 72 0.39 -2.36 16.09
C ILE A 72 -0.37 -3.63 15.70
N TYR A 73 -1.29 -3.49 14.75
CA TYR A 73 -2.02 -4.56 14.10
C TYR A 73 -1.54 -4.66 12.67
N VAL A 74 -1.26 -5.88 12.23
CA VAL A 74 -0.76 -6.17 10.88
C VAL A 74 -1.65 -7.24 10.27
N THR A 75 -1.98 -7.11 8.99
CA THR A 75 -2.55 -8.21 8.21
C THR A 75 -1.67 -8.59 7.04
N GLY A 76 -1.95 -9.74 6.45
CA GLY A 76 -1.19 -10.33 5.36
C GLY A 76 -1.45 -11.83 5.31
N TRP A 77 -0.46 -12.61 4.89
CA TRP A 77 -0.58 -14.07 4.82
C TRP A 77 0.74 -14.78 5.12
N LYS A 78 0.59 -16.04 5.53
CA LYS A 78 1.71 -16.99 5.68
C LYS A 78 1.92 -17.81 4.43
N TYR A 79 3.05 -18.51 4.39
CA TYR A 79 3.29 -19.54 3.37
C TYR A 79 2.11 -20.52 3.27
N GLY A 80 1.67 -20.81 2.04
CA GLY A 80 0.52 -21.68 1.78
C GLY A 80 -0.84 -20.97 1.66
N GLY A 81 -0.87 -19.63 1.75
CA GLY A 81 -2.11 -18.84 1.56
C GLY A 81 -3.01 -18.89 2.79
N ASN A 82 -2.43 -18.63 3.95
CA ASN A 82 -3.17 -18.54 5.21
C ASN A 82 -3.19 -17.10 5.68
N GLY A 83 -4.27 -16.38 5.33
CA GLY A 83 -4.52 -15.02 5.76
C GLY A 83 -4.38 -14.91 7.26
N SER A 84 -3.78 -13.84 7.74
CA SER A 84 -3.33 -13.73 9.12
C SER A 84 -3.46 -12.32 9.67
N ILE A 85 -3.58 -12.24 10.99
CA ILE A 85 -3.47 -11.02 11.78
C ILE A 85 -2.31 -11.22 12.75
N TRP A 86 -1.39 -10.27 12.79
CA TRP A 86 -0.40 -10.16 13.85
C TRP A 86 -0.70 -8.94 14.71
N THR A 87 -0.35 -9.01 15.99
CA THR A 87 -0.46 -7.88 16.91
C THR A 87 0.79 -7.82 17.77
N MET A 88 1.31 -6.63 18.03
CA MET A 88 2.55 -6.42 18.79
C MET A 88 2.57 -5.05 19.47
N ASN A 89 3.51 -4.86 20.40
CA ASN A 89 3.79 -3.56 21.00
C ASN A 89 4.46 -2.63 19.96
N LYS A 90 4.47 -1.32 20.23
CA LYS A 90 5.09 -0.29 19.36
C LYS A 90 6.55 -0.55 18.95
N ASP A 91 7.30 -1.32 19.74
CA ASP A 91 8.71 -1.64 19.49
C ASP A 91 8.92 -2.97 18.73
N GLY A 92 7.82 -3.63 18.35
CA GLY A 92 7.77 -4.92 17.68
C GLY A 92 7.82 -6.14 18.59
N SER A 93 7.83 -5.95 19.92
CA SER A 93 7.82 -7.03 20.91
C SER A 93 6.42 -7.63 21.15
N ASP A 94 6.37 -8.77 21.84
CA ASP A 94 5.12 -9.45 22.24
C ASP A 94 4.17 -9.77 21.08
N GLN A 95 4.72 -10.29 19.98
CA GLN A 95 3.93 -10.68 18.81
C GLN A 95 2.94 -11.81 19.15
N THR A 96 1.68 -11.61 18.78
CA THR A 96 0.62 -12.62 18.77
C THR A 96 0.10 -12.81 17.35
N HIS A 97 -0.48 -13.97 17.06
CA HIS A 97 -0.96 -14.33 15.73
C HIS A 97 -2.35 -14.99 15.79
N ILE A 98 -3.19 -14.66 14.82
CA ILE A 98 -4.51 -15.27 14.58
C ILE A 98 -4.65 -15.54 13.08
N GLU A 99 -5.18 -16.71 12.70
CA GLU A 99 -5.50 -17.03 11.31
C GLU A 99 -6.87 -16.51 10.88
N LEU A 100 -6.95 -16.08 9.63
CA LEU A 100 -8.17 -15.68 8.96
C LEU A 100 -8.83 -16.90 8.30
N GLU A 101 -10.10 -17.13 8.60
CA GLU A 101 -10.87 -18.25 8.07
C GLU A 101 -10.95 -18.23 6.52
N GLY A 102 -10.62 -19.34 5.89
CA GLY A 102 -10.74 -19.51 4.43
C GLY A 102 -9.49 -20.13 3.83
N LYS A 103 -9.66 -20.92 2.78
CA LYS A 103 -8.56 -21.55 2.06
C LYS A 103 -7.94 -20.56 1.07
N LEU A 104 -6.61 -20.55 0.98
CA LEU A 104 -5.85 -19.59 0.16
C LEU A 104 -6.33 -18.15 0.42
N SER A 105 -6.47 -17.81 1.69
CA SER A 105 -6.93 -16.50 2.13
C SER A 105 -5.78 -15.51 2.19
N GLU A 106 -6.06 -14.26 1.84
CA GLU A 106 -5.10 -13.14 1.92
C GLU A 106 -5.80 -11.91 2.49
N GLY A 107 -5.26 -11.36 3.58
CA GLY A 107 -5.63 -10.05 4.10
C GLY A 107 -4.91 -8.94 3.34
N GLN A 108 -5.58 -7.82 3.08
CA GLN A 108 -5.07 -6.73 2.24
C GLN A 108 -5.03 -5.38 2.98
N ARG A 109 -6.06 -5.09 3.78
CA ARG A 109 -6.13 -3.90 4.63
C ARG A 109 -6.78 -4.26 5.96
N ILE A 110 -6.35 -3.58 7.02
CA ILE A 110 -6.79 -3.83 8.40
C ILE A 110 -7.22 -2.52 9.06
N LEU A 111 -8.26 -2.58 9.88
CA LEU A 111 -8.62 -1.51 10.80
C LEU A 111 -9.13 -2.11 12.12
N VAL A 112 -9.07 -1.31 13.18
CA VAL A 112 -9.69 -1.65 14.47
C VAL A 112 -10.80 -0.64 14.76
N HIS A 113 -12.00 -1.14 15.04
CA HIS A 113 -13.17 -0.31 15.36
C HIS A 113 -13.89 -0.86 16.58
N ASN A 114 -14.01 -0.04 17.63
CA ASN A 114 -14.59 -0.44 18.92
C ASN A 114 -13.97 -1.72 19.53
N GLY A 115 -12.66 -1.92 19.31
CA GLY A 115 -11.90 -3.08 19.81
C GLY A 115 -12.01 -4.33 18.95
N ASP A 116 -12.86 -4.35 17.93
CA ASP A 116 -12.93 -5.43 16.95
C ASP A 116 -11.98 -5.17 15.78
N ILE A 117 -11.29 -6.22 15.33
CA ILE A 117 -10.34 -6.19 14.21
C ILE A 117 -11.07 -6.57 12.93
N TYR A 118 -10.98 -5.71 11.92
CA TYR A 118 -11.58 -5.92 10.61
C TYR A 118 -10.51 -5.98 9.54
N VAL A 119 -10.60 -6.99 8.66
CA VAL A 119 -9.67 -7.17 7.54
C VAL A 119 -10.46 -7.28 6.25
N GLY A 120 -10.09 -6.52 5.22
CA GLY A 120 -10.55 -6.73 3.84
C GLY A 120 -9.62 -7.67 3.09
N GLY A 121 -10.16 -8.49 2.19
CA GLY A 121 -9.32 -9.32 1.31
C GLY A 121 -10.10 -10.32 0.47
N TYR A 122 -9.50 -11.48 0.23
CA TYR A 122 -10.10 -12.52 -0.59
C TYR A 122 -9.65 -13.93 -0.16
N PHE A 123 -10.32 -14.93 -0.69
CA PHE A 123 -10.00 -16.35 -0.53
C PHE A 123 -10.24 -17.09 -1.84
N ASP A 124 -9.99 -18.41 -1.89
CA ASP A 124 -10.07 -19.21 -3.12
C ASP A 124 -11.41 -19.19 -3.87
N GLN A 125 -12.51 -18.71 -3.24
CA GLN A 125 -13.82 -18.57 -3.90
C GLN A 125 -14.28 -17.13 -4.07
N GLY A 126 -13.45 -16.12 -3.80
CA GLY A 126 -13.74 -14.70 -4.10
C GLY A 126 -13.49 -13.74 -2.95
N SER A 127 -14.13 -12.57 -3.01
CA SER A 127 -13.93 -11.48 -2.06
C SER A 127 -14.63 -11.72 -0.73
N CYS A 128 -14.00 -11.26 0.35
CA CYS A 128 -14.55 -11.34 1.70
C CYS A 128 -13.98 -10.24 2.60
N TYR A 129 -14.49 -10.18 3.82
CA TYR A 129 -13.84 -9.50 4.93
C TYR A 129 -13.89 -10.40 6.17
N TRP A 130 -13.02 -10.14 7.12
CA TRP A 130 -13.00 -10.84 8.40
C TRP A 130 -13.28 -9.89 9.55
N LYS A 131 -13.93 -10.40 10.59
CA LYS A 131 -14.05 -9.77 11.89
C LYS A 131 -13.46 -10.71 12.95
N ASN A 132 -12.36 -10.31 13.57
CA ASN A 132 -11.62 -11.13 14.55
C ASN A 132 -11.32 -12.54 14.01
N GLY A 133 -10.87 -12.65 12.76
CA GLY A 133 -10.57 -13.93 12.10
C GLY A 133 -11.77 -14.66 11.48
N ASN A 134 -13.02 -14.32 11.83
CA ASN A 134 -14.21 -14.96 11.29
C ASN A 134 -14.62 -14.31 9.96
N LYS A 135 -14.84 -15.12 8.93
CA LYS A 135 -15.06 -14.63 7.58
C LYS A 135 -16.53 -14.27 7.31
N THR A 136 -16.73 -13.19 6.56
CA THR A 136 -17.98 -12.86 5.89
C THR A 136 -17.74 -12.71 4.40
N ASN A 137 -18.45 -13.51 3.60
CA ASN A 137 -18.34 -13.46 2.14
C ASN A 137 -18.96 -12.18 1.57
N LEU A 138 -18.34 -11.62 0.53
CA LEU A 138 -18.84 -10.46 -0.21
C LEU A 138 -19.37 -10.87 -1.59
N THR A 139 -18.53 -11.46 -2.43
CA THR A 139 -18.94 -12.02 -3.72
C THR A 139 -18.19 -13.31 -3.98
N THR A 140 -18.93 -14.41 -4.15
CA THR A 140 -18.35 -15.76 -4.28
C THR A 140 -18.78 -16.52 -5.53
N ASN A 141 -19.54 -15.86 -6.40
CA ASN A 141 -20.03 -16.43 -7.66
C ASN A 141 -19.35 -15.79 -8.89
N ALA A 142 -18.23 -15.12 -8.68
CA ALA A 142 -17.33 -14.61 -9.71
C ALA A 142 -15.99 -14.23 -9.08
N ASP A 143 -14.98 -14.02 -9.93
CA ASP A 143 -13.74 -13.37 -9.54
C ASP A 143 -14.03 -11.97 -8.98
N SER A 144 -13.49 -11.70 -7.80
CA SER A 144 -13.63 -10.44 -7.08
C SER A 144 -12.60 -10.34 -5.95
N MET A 145 -12.21 -9.11 -5.63
CA MET A 145 -11.30 -8.82 -4.51
C MET A 145 -11.83 -7.64 -3.68
N SER A 146 -11.53 -7.64 -2.38
CA SER A 146 -11.73 -6.50 -1.47
C SER A 146 -10.37 -5.98 -1.03
N TRP A 147 -9.87 -4.96 -1.69
CA TRP A 147 -8.59 -4.33 -1.36
C TRP A 147 -8.69 -3.42 -0.13
N GLY A 148 -9.66 -2.50 -0.10
CA GLY A 148 -9.83 -1.52 0.98
C GLY A 148 -10.96 -1.87 1.93
N ILE A 149 -10.87 -1.39 3.18
CA ILE A 149 -11.94 -1.52 4.19
C ILE A 149 -12.08 -0.23 5.01
N GLY A 150 -13.32 0.15 5.33
CA GLY A 150 -13.64 1.33 6.15
C GLY A 150 -14.95 1.13 6.91
N ILE A 151 -15.11 1.77 8.07
CA ILE A 151 -16.33 1.71 8.87
C ILE A 151 -16.83 3.12 9.16
N ASP A 152 -18.11 3.40 8.88
CA ASP A 152 -18.70 4.72 9.20
C ASP A 152 -19.18 4.82 10.66
N SER A 153 -19.49 6.03 11.11
CA SER A 153 -19.98 6.31 12.47
C SER A 153 -21.29 5.58 12.81
N SER A 154 -22.00 5.06 11.82
CA SER A 154 -23.22 4.25 11.99
C SER A 154 -22.92 2.74 11.97
N ASN A 155 -21.64 2.35 12.10
CA ASN A 155 -21.15 0.98 12.06
C ASN A 155 -21.44 0.23 10.75
N ASN A 156 -21.64 0.94 9.63
CA ASN A 156 -21.69 0.28 8.34
C ASN A 156 -20.27 -0.04 7.88
N ILE A 157 -20.08 -1.28 7.45
CA ILE A 157 -18.81 -1.77 6.92
C ILE A 157 -18.80 -1.54 5.41
N TYR A 158 -17.76 -0.90 4.93
CA TYR A 158 -17.50 -0.67 3.52
C TYR A 158 -16.24 -1.40 3.09
N ASN A 159 -16.33 -2.13 1.99
CA ASN A 159 -15.19 -2.76 1.34
C ASN A 159 -15.06 -2.17 -0.06
N ALA A 160 -13.85 -1.81 -0.49
CA ALA A 160 -13.56 -1.30 -1.83
C ALA A 160 -12.72 -2.31 -2.60
N GLY A 161 -13.02 -2.52 -3.88
CA GLY A 161 -12.41 -3.59 -4.65
C GLY A 161 -12.88 -3.66 -6.09
N TYR A 162 -12.91 -4.87 -6.65
CA TYR A 162 -13.48 -5.12 -7.97
C TYR A 162 -14.37 -6.36 -7.99
N TYR A 163 -15.23 -6.40 -8.99
CA TYR A 163 -16.01 -7.58 -9.35
C TYR A 163 -15.90 -7.81 -10.85
N MET A 164 -15.62 -9.03 -11.27
CA MET A 164 -15.52 -9.37 -12.68
C MET A 164 -16.86 -9.84 -13.25
N LYS A 165 -17.24 -9.28 -14.41
CA LYS A 165 -18.39 -9.76 -15.18
C LYS A 165 -18.05 -9.76 -16.66
N SER A 166 -18.27 -10.90 -17.32
CA SER A 166 -18.05 -11.04 -18.77
C SER A 166 -16.64 -10.58 -19.20
N HIS A 167 -15.61 -10.99 -18.45
CA HIS A 167 -14.21 -10.59 -18.66
C HIS A 167 -13.91 -9.09 -18.51
N SER A 168 -14.73 -8.37 -17.75
CA SER A 168 -14.47 -6.96 -17.42
C SER A 168 -14.37 -6.76 -15.92
N LEU A 169 -13.30 -6.09 -15.46
CA LEU A 169 -13.08 -5.72 -14.05
C LEU A 169 -13.87 -4.46 -13.70
N ILE A 170 -14.96 -4.62 -12.95
CA ILE A 170 -15.83 -3.52 -12.56
C ILE A 170 -15.42 -3.02 -11.18
N PRO A 171 -14.95 -1.77 -11.02
CA PRO A 171 -14.63 -1.23 -9.71
C PRO A 171 -15.92 -1.22 -8.90
N SER A 172 -15.83 -1.68 -7.66
CA SER A 172 -17.01 -1.94 -6.84
C SER A 172 -16.73 -1.62 -5.38
N PHE A 173 -17.80 -1.39 -4.64
CA PHE A 173 -17.74 -1.42 -3.19
C PHE A 173 -18.90 -2.25 -2.62
N TRP A 174 -18.73 -2.74 -1.41
CA TRP A 174 -19.78 -3.43 -0.68
C TRP A 174 -20.09 -2.64 0.57
N LYS A 175 -21.37 -2.39 0.85
CA LYS A 175 -21.83 -1.86 2.13
C LYS A 175 -22.60 -2.96 2.84
N ASN A 176 -22.10 -3.44 3.99
CA ASN A 176 -22.68 -4.57 4.73
C ASN A 176 -22.97 -5.75 3.78
N SER A 177 -21.95 -6.18 3.03
CA SER A 177 -22.00 -7.24 2.01
C SER A 177 -22.88 -6.99 0.78
N LYS A 178 -23.58 -5.85 0.68
CA LYS A 178 -24.33 -5.48 -0.52
C LYS A 178 -23.43 -4.73 -1.51
N ARG A 179 -23.13 -5.38 -2.64
CA ARG A 179 -22.32 -4.79 -3.72
C ARG A 179 -23.03 -3.63 -4.42
N THR A 180 -22.26 -2.60 -4.74
CA THR A 180 -22.59 -1.51 -5.66
C THR A 180 -21.42 -1.32 -6.61
N ASN A 181 -21.70 -1.20 -7.90
CA ASN A 181 -20.67 -0.96 -8.91
C ASN A 181 -20.38 0.54 -8.99
N LEU A 182 -19.10 0.89 -9.07
CA LEU A 182 -18.63 2.24 -9.33
C LEU A 182 -18.60 2.49 -10.84
N SER A 183 -18.72 3.76 -11.24
CA SER A 183 -18.63 4.12 -12.65
C SER A 183 -17.20 3.97 -13.16
N ARG A 184 -17.03 3.64 -14.44
CA ARG A 184 -15.74 3.51 -15.14
C ARG A 184 -15.88 3.99 -16.59
N PRO A 185 -14.79 4.22 -17.33
CA PRO A 185 -14.85 4.55 -18.75
C PRO A 185 -15.66 3.51 -19.54
N ARG A 186 -16.38 3.97 -20.57
CA ARG A 186 -17.13 3.08 -21.45
C ARG A 186 -16.14 2.17 -22.20
N HIS A 187 -16.43 0.87 -22.24
CA HIS A 187 -15.54 -0.17 -22.78
C HIS A 187 -14.19 -0.29 -22.06
N GLY A 188 -14.05 0.35 -20.90
CA GLY A 188 -12.89 0.22 -20.03
C GLY A 188 -13.16 -0.68 -18.83
N ASP A 189 -12.08 -0.93 -18.10
CA ASP A 189 -12.07 -1.62 -16.82
C ASP A 189 -11.73 -0.68 -15.67
N GLY A 190 -11.75 -1.19 -14.45
CA GLY A 190 -11.25 -0.48 -13.29
C GLY A 190 -11.31 -1.30 -12.02
N GLU A 191 -10.53 -0.85 -11.05
CA GLU A 191 -10.45 -1.40 -9.72
C GLU A 191 -10.53 -0.26 -8.70
N ALA A 192 -11.26 -0.47 -7.61
CA ALA A 192 -11.11 0.34 -6.41
C ALA A 192 -10.14 -0.36 -5.48
N LYS A 193 -9.22 0.40 -4.87
CA LYS A 193 -8.08 -0.11 -4.10
C LYS A 193 -8.14 0.31 -2.64
N TYR A 194 -8.61 1.53 -2.38
CA TYR A 194 -8.68 2.09 -1.03
C TYR A 194 -9.99 2.84 -0.79
N ILE A 195 -10.37 2.98 0.48
CA ILE A 195 -11.53 3.76 0.92
C ILE A 195 -11.19 4.57 2.16
N GLU A 196 -11.55 5.85 2.13
CA GLU A 196 -11.53 6.74 3.28
C GLU A 196 -12.93 7.30 3.55
N ILE A 197 -13.30 7.38 4.82
CA ILE A 197 -14.61 7.87 5.26
C ILE A 197 -14.41 9.14 6.08
N MET A 198 -14.79 10.29 5.52
CA MET A 198 -14.68 11.59 6.15
C MET A 198 -16.07 12.19 6.34
N GLY A 199 -16.58 12.12 7.58
CA GLY A 199 -17.96 12.51 7.89
C GLY A 199 -18.97 11.74 7.04
N ASN A 200 -19.71 12.46 6.17
CA ASN A 200 -20.67 11.82 5.26
C ASN A 200 -20.05 11.34 3.94
N LYS A 201 -18.83 11.78 3.58
CA LYS A 201 -18.16 11.47 2.31
C LYS A 201 -17.51 10.09 2.37
N LYS A 202 -17.79 9.27 1.35
CA LYS A 202 -17.11 8.01 1.09
C LYS A 202 -16.22 8.27 -0.11
N ILE A 203 -14.93 8.32 0.11
CA ILE A 203 -13.92 8.62 -0.90
C ILE A 203 -13.23 7.30 -1.20
N ILE A 204 -13.40 6.82 -2.42
CA ILE A 204 -12.81 5.56 -2.88
C ILE A 204 -11.80 5.91 -3.95
N ALA A 205 -10.63 5.30 -3.95
CA ALA A 205 -9.62 5.51 -4.97
C ALA A 205 -9.21 4.21 -5.65
N GLY A 206 -8.66 4.32 -6.85
CA GLY A 206 -8.07 3.21 -7.58
C GLY A 206 -7.74 3.58 -9.01
N THR A 207 -7.72 2.59 -9.88
CA THR A 207 -7.27 2.71 -11.27
C THR A 207 -8.43 2.44 -12.22
N VAL A 208 -8.53 3.21 -13.31
CA VAL A 208 -9.46 2.92 -14.40
C VAL A 208 -8.71 2.80 -15.72
N MET A 209 -9.18 1.91 -16.58
CA MET A 209 -8.63 1.70 -17.91
C MET A 209 -9.50 2.42 -18.94
N VAL A 210 -8.88 3.20 -19.82
CA VAL A 210 -9.53 4.02 -20.84
C VAL A 210 -9.12 3.51 -22.22
N PRO A 211 -10.07 3.25 -23.15
CA PRO A 211 -9.72 2.92 -24.52
C PRO A 211 -8.86 4.01 -25.18
N ASN A 212 -7.83 3.59 -25.91
CA ASN A 212 -6.92 4.46 -26.64
C ASN A 212 -6.74 3.92 -28.07
N ASN A 213 -6.79 4.80 -29.07
CA ASN A 213 -6.74 4.38 -30.48
C ASN A 213 -5.37 3.79 -30.90
N PHE A 214 -4.29 4.19 -30.25
CA PHE A 214 -2.93 3.76 -30.58
C PHE A 214 -2.48 2.59 -29.70
N LEU A 215 -2.63 2.73 -28.37
CA LEU A 215 -2.18 1.72 -27.40
C LEU A 215 -3.23 0.65 -27.07
N GLY A 216 -4.44 0.76 -27.62
CA GLY A 216 -5.60 -0.06 -27.24
C GLY A 216 -6.22 0.41 -25.93
N TYR A 217 -5.43 0.47 -24.86
CA TYR A 217 -5.85 0.96 -23.54
C TYR A 217 -4.74 1.72 -22.82
N ILE A 218 -5.13 2.65 -21.97
CA ILE A 218 -4.25 3.33 -21.00
C ILE A 218 -4.90 3.28 -19.62
N THR A 219 -4.11 3.10 -18.57
CA THR A 219 -4.61 3.21 -17.20
C THR A 219 -4.47 4.63 -16.66
N LYS A 220 -5.42 5.04 -15.81
CA LYS A 220 -5.47 6.37 -15.18
C LYS A 220 -5.87 6.27 -13.72
N PRO A 221 -5.34 7.15 -12.84
CA PRO A 221 -5.81 7.26 -11.48
C PRO A 221 -7.26 7.76 -11.47
N ALA A 222 -8.06 7.24 -10.56
CA ALA A 222 -9.43 7.70 -10.35
C ALA A 222 -9.78 7.70 -8.88
N TYR A 223 -10.73 8.56 -8.55
CA TYR A 223 -11.41 8.52 -7.26
C TYR A 223 -12.89 8.77 -7.42
N TRP A 224 -13.68 8.24 -6.49
CA TRP A 224 -15.13 8.38 -6.41
C TRP A 224 -15.50 9.02 -5.08
N ILE A 225 -16.20 10.14 -5.12
CA ILE A 225 -16.82 10.75 -3.94
C ILE A 225 -18.31 10.46 -3.98
N ASN A 226 -18.79 9.65 -3.05
CA ASN A 226 -20.19 9.21 -3.00
C ASN A 226 -20.70 8.65 -4.35
N GLY A 227 -19.82 7.95 -5.08
CA GLY A 227 -20.12 7.35 -6.38
C GLY A 227 -19.83 8.24 -7.61
N SER A 228 -19.63 9.55 -7.42
CA SER A 228 -19.24 10.46 -8.51
C SER A 228 -17.75 10.32 -8.82
N ARG A 229 -17.41 9.93 -10.05
CA ARG A 229 -16.02 9.66 -10.47
C ARG A 229 -15.31 10.91 -10.97
N SER A 230 -14.06 11.05 -10.54
CA SER A 230 -13.03 11.87 -11.19
C SER A 230 -11.95 10.97 -11.75
N THR A 231 -11.29 11.39 -12.83
CA THR A 231 -10.19 10.65 -13.46
C THR A 231 -9.05 11.61 -13.74
N CYS A 232 -7.89 11.31 -13.19
CA CYS A 232 -6.72 12.16 -13.23
C CYS A 232 -5.91 11.92 -14.52
N GLN A 233 -5.07 12.89 -14.88
CA GLN A 233 -4.17 12.74 -16.03
C GLN A 233 -2.82 12.18 -15.58
N ILE A 234 -2.15 11.49 -16.50
CA ILE A 234 -0.84 10.88 -16.27
C ILE A 234 0.27 11.54 -17.10
N GLY A 235 -0.06 12.57 -17.89
CA GLY A 235 0.80 13.18 -18.90
C GLY A 235 0.33 12.90 -20.32
N SER A 236 1.02 13.45 -21.33
CA SER A 236 0.72 13.14 -22.73
C SER A 236 1.41 11.86 -23.18
N ILE A 237 0.79 11.15 -24.13
CA ILE A 237 1.43 10.02 -24.82
C ILE A 237 2.63 10.48 -25.66
N ASP A 238 2.62 11.72 -26.14
CA ASP A 238 3.76 12.30 -26.88
C ASP A 238 4.99 12.50 -25.98
N GLU A 239 4.78 12.56 -24.67
CA GLU A 239 5.83 12.59 -23.64
C GLU A 239 6.17 11.18 -23.12
N GLY A 240 5.61 10.13 -23.74
CA GLY A 240 5.85 8.73 -23.40
C GLY A 240 4.87 8.13 -22.37
N TRP A 241 4.08 8.95 -21.68
CA TRP A 241 3.20 8.47 -20.59
C TRP A 241 2.06 7.60 -21.09
N GLN A 242 2.01 6.35 -20.64
CA GLN A 242 1.04 5.36 -21.11
C GLN A 242 0.20 4.71 -20.01
N ASN A 243 0.73 4.51 -18.80
CA ASN A 243 0.02 3.80 -17.74
C ASN A 243 0.25 4.42 -16.36
N SER A 244 -0.59 4.02 -15.41
CA SER A 244 -0.46 4.28 -13.99
C SER A 244 -1.18 3.21 -13.17
N GLU A 245 -0.82 3.07 -11.91
CA GLU A 245 -1.60 2.33 -10.92
C GLU A 245 -1.75 3.19 -9.65
N VAL A 246 -2.83 2.99 -8.90
CA VAL A 246 -3.06 3.59 -7.58
C VAL A 246 -3.13 2.49 -6.54
N PHE A 247 -2.33 2.62 -5.47
CA PHE A 247 -2.29 1.66 -4.37
C PHE A 247 -2.88 2.21 -3.07
N ASP A 248 -2.84 3.53 -2.87
CA ASP A 248 -3.26 4.15 -1.61
C ASP A 248 -3.97 5.49 -1.80
N LEU A 249 -4.73 5.88 -0.78
CA LEU A 249 -5.49 7.12 -0.69
C LEU A 249 -5.27 7.74 0.68
N PHE A 250 -4.95 9.03 0.68
CA PHE A 250 -4.97 9.85 1.88
C PHE A 250 -5.75 11.14 1.62
N VAL A 251 -6.58 11.56 2.57
CA VAL A 251 -7.31 12.83 2.52
C VAL A 251 -6.92 13.68 3.72
N ASP A 252 -6.40 14.88 3.46
CA ASP A 252 -5.99 15.77 4.55
C ASP A 252 -7.19 16.52 5.17
N SER A 253 -6.92 17.23 6.27
CA SER A 253 -7.94 18.04 6.98
C SER A 253 -8.55 19.18 6.14
N GLN A 254 -7.93 19.54 5.02
CA GLN A 254 -8.44 20.54 4.06
C GLN A 254 -9.19 19.88 2.90
N GLU A 255 -9.43 18.57 2.99
CA GLU A 255 -10.04 17.73 1.96
C GLU A 255 -9.24 17.62 0.66
N ASN A 256 -7.93 17.87 0.69
CA ASN A 256 -7.07 17.55 -0.44
C ASN A 256 -6.92 16.03 -0.55
N ILE A 257 -7.08 15.51 -1.77
CA ILE A 257 -7.01 14.08 -2.06
C ILE A 257 -5.62 13.76 -2.60
N PHE A 258 -4.95 12.81 -1.95
CA PHE A 258 -3.65 12.28 -2.36
C PHE A 258 -3.81 10.84 -2.79
N LEU A 259 -3.41 10.52 -4.02
CA LEU A 259 -3.38 9.17 -4.56
C LEU A 259 -1.93 8.74 -4.72
N ALA A 260 -1.53 7.62 -4.14
CA ALA A 260 -0.18 7.08 -4.28
C ALA A 260 -0.14 5.92 -5.26
N GLY A 261 0.94 5.82 -6.03
CA GLY A 261 1.17 4.73 -6.96
C GLY A 261 2.37 4.95 -7.86
N PHE A 262 2.20 4.69 -9.15
CA PHE A 262 3.23 4.96 -10.17
C PHE A 262 2.62 5.50 -11.46
N SER A 263 3.42 6.24 -12.22
CA SER A 263 3.18 6.48 -13.65
C SER A 263 4.23 5.75 -14.46
N GLN A 264 3.88 5.29 -15.66
CA GLN A 264 4.74 4.49 -16.51
C GLN A 264 4.83 5.10 -17.90
N ASP A 265 6.05 5.15 -18.43
CA ASP A 265 6.33 5.38 -19.85
C ASP A 265 6.73 4.07 -20.55
N MET A 266 7.39 4.13 -21.71
CA MET A 266 7.82 2.91 -22.43
C MET A 266 8.95 2.16 -21.73
N ASP A 267 9.70 2.83 -20.85
CA ASP A 267 10.93 2.30 -20.30
C ASP A 267 10.74 1.83 -18.86
N TYR A 268 10.06 2.63 -18.02
CA TYR A 268 10.02 2.40 -16.59
C TYR A 268 8.70 2.83 -15.91
N GLU A 269 8.50 2.29 -14.70
CA GLU A 269 7.53 2.78 -13.73
C GLU A 269 8.21 3.77 -12.79
N TYR A 270 7.56 4.89 -12.51
CA TYR A 270 8.11 5.97 -11.68
C TYR A 270 7.23 6.23 -10.47
N PRO A 271 7.83 6.35 -9.26
CA PRO A 271 7.10 6.61 -8.03
C PRO A 271 6.38 7.96 -8.16
N THR A 272 5.05 7.90 -8.15
CA THR A 272 4.21 9.05 -8.48
C THR A 272 3.05 9.13 -7.50
N TYR A 273 2.74 10.35 -7.07
CA TYR A 273 1.48 10.63 -6.42
C TYR A 273 0.68 11.71 -7.17
N TRP A 274 -0.62 11.77 -6.92
CA TRP A 274 -1.49 12.82 -7.43
C TRP A 274 -2.15 13.56 -6.28
N LYS A 275 -1.97 14.87 -6.21
CA LYS A 275 -2.69 15.75 -5.29
C LYS A 275 -3.81 16.44 -6.05
N ASN A 276 -5.08 16.15 -5.74
CA ASN A 276 -6.24 16.70 -6.44
C ASN A 276 -6.14 16.55 -7.98
N CYS A 277 -5.70 15.37 -8.44
CA CYS A 277 -5.39 15.05 -9.85
C CYS A 277 -4.20 15.78 -10.49
N GLU A 278 -3.44 16.58 -9.74
CA GLU A 278 -2.15 17.11 -10.18
C GLU A 278 -1.06 16.07 -9.91
N LYS A 279 -0.38 15.62 -10.97
CA LYS A 279 0.68 14.59 -10.93
C LYS A 279 1.99 15.17 -10.35
N LYS A 280 2.61 14.48 -9.39
CA LYS A 280 3.99 14.70 -8.94
C LYS A 280 4.79 13.39 -8.99
N VAL A 281 5.87 13.40 -9.74
CA VAL A 281 6.84 12.29 -9.79
C VAL A 281 7.95 12.60 -8.78
N LEU A 282 8.29 11.67 -7.88
CA LEU A 282 9.24 11.92 -6.79
C LEU A 282 10.70 11.88 -7.23
N GLN A 283 11.02 11.08 -8.25
CA GLN A 283 12.36 10.95 -8.79
C GLN A 283 12.28 11.15 -10.30
N ASN A 284 13.08 12.07 -10.82
CA ASN A 284 12.89 12.73 -12.11
C ASN A 284 13.21 11.83 -13.33
N GLY A 285 12.73 10.60 -13.33
CA GLY A 285 12.95 9.62 -14.40
C GLY A 285 14.22 8.76 -14.24
N GLU A 286 15.08 9.05 -13.27
CA GLU A 286 16.41 8.41 -13.17
C GLU A 286 16.38 7.03 -12.50
N VAL A 287 15.32 6.73 -11.75
CA VAL A 287 15.19 5.46 -11.04
C VAL A 287 13.73 5.01 -11.07
N SER A 288 13.51 3.77 -11.47
CA SER A 288 12.18 3.16 -11.45
C SER A 288 11.72 2.91 -10.02
N GLY A 289 10.42 2.74 -9.80
CA GLY A 289 9.85 2.46 -8.50
C GLY A 289 8.37 2.79 -8.39
N VAL A 290 7.82 2.54 -7.21
CA VAL A 290 6.38 2.73 -6.93
C VAL A 290 6.18 3.30 -5.53
N ILE A 291 5.10 4.07 -5.34
CA ILE A 291 4.62 4.46 -4.01
C ILE A 291 3.46 3.56 -3.63
N ARG A 292 3.56 2.88 -2.49
CA ARG A 292 2.58 1.91 -1.99
C ARG A 292 1.72 2.45 -0.86
N SER A 293 2.23 3.44 -0.13
CA SER A 293 1.47 4.16 0.89
C SER A 293 1.88 5.63 0.97
N ILE A 294 0.94 6.49 1.36
CA ILE A 294 1.12 7.94 1.44
C ILE A 294 0.46 8.52 2.69
N ALA A 295 1.11 9.52 3.29
CA ALA A 295 0.56 10.30 4.38
C ALA A 295 1.00 11.77 4.25
N VAL A 296 0.30 12.68 4.93
CA VAL A 296 0.76 14.07 5.11
C VAL A 296 0.95 14.33 6.59
N VAL A 297 2.16 14.75 6.96
CA VAL A 297 2.53 15.04 8.34
C VAL A 297 3.23 16.39 8.39
N ASN A 298 2.75 17.29 9.24
CA ASN A 298 3.24 18.66 9.36
C ASN A 298 3.31 19.40 8.00
N GLY A 299 2.35 19.12 7.12
CA GLY A 299 2.27 19.71 5.78
C GLY A 299 3.23 19.14 4.74
N LYS A 300 4.06 18.14 5.10
CA LYS A 300 4.94 17.42 4.17
C LYS A 300 4.32 16.10 3.76
N VAL A 301 4.43 15.75 2.49
CA VAL A 301 4.08 14.43 1.96
C VAL A 301 5.15 13.43 2.38
N ILE A 302 4.73 12.34 2.98
CA ILE A 302 5.57 11.18 3.29
C ILE A 302 5.03 10.01 2.48
N SER A 303 5.93 9.28 1.84
CA SER A 303 5.58 8.15 0.98
C SER A 303 6.44 6.94 1.34
N ALA A 304 5.88 5.74 1.24
CA ALA A 304 6.61 4.49 1.39
C ALA A 304 6.38 3.61 0.15
N GLY A 305 7.41 2.89 -0.26
CA GLY A 305 7.35 2.08 -1.46
C GLY A 305 8.69 1.42 -1.77
N THR A 306 8.92 1.15 -3.05
CA THR A 306 10.16 0.55 -3.51
C THR A 306 10.82 1.41 -4.58
N GLN A 307 12.14 1.42 -4.54
CA GLN A 307 12.97 1.72 -5.68
C GLN A 307 13.13 0.44 -6.51
N SER A 308 13.23 0.55 -7.82
CA SER A 308 13.20 -0.53 -8.82
C SER A 308 11.91 -1.36 -8.88
N TYR A 309 11.70 -2.01 -10.03
CA TYR A 309 10.54 -2.85 -10.26
C TYR A 309 10.69 -4.24 -9.59
N PHE A 310 9.60 -4.64 -8.94
CA PHE A 310 9.32 -5.87 -8.19
C PHE A 310 10.26 -7.09 -8.42
N PRO A 311 10.84 -7.67 -7.35
CA PRO A 311 11.01 -7.08 -6.01
C PRO A 311 11.97 -5.90 -6.08
N GLY A 312 11.69 -4.85 -5.32
CA GLY A 312 12.49 -3.63 -5.30
C GLY A 312 13.29 -3.45 -4.01
N ILE A 313 13.87 -2.26 -3.84
CA ILE A 313 14.55 -1.83 -2.63
C ILE A 313 13.57 -0.97 -1.81
N PRO A 314 13.11 -1.44 -0.64
CA PRO A 314 12.25 -0.69 0.27
C PRO A 314 12.84 0.66 0.66
N CYS A 315 12.02 1.70 0.51
CA CYS A 315 12.41 3.06 0.82
C CYS A 315 11.23 3.92 1.26
N LEU A 316 11.59 5.07 1.82
CA LEU A 316 10.73 6.16 2.21
C LEU A 316 11.11 7.42 1.43
N TRP A 317 10.13 8.28 1.21
CA TRP A 317 10.35 9.65 0.75
C TRP A 317 9.69 10.64 1.71
N VAL A 318 10.38 11.74 1.97
CA VAL A 318 9.78 12.95 2.56
C VAL A 318 9.92 14.05 1.53
N GLU A 319 8.80 14.45 0.94
CA GLU A 319 8.79 15.19 -0.32
C GLU A 319 9.65 14.48 -1.38
N ASP A 320 10.75 15.10 -1.80
CA ASP A 320 11.65 14.59 -2.84
C ASP A 320 12.92 13.95 -2.26
N GLU A 321 13.10 13.98 -0.93
CA GLU A 321 14.25 13.36 -0.26
C GLU A 321 13.97 11.88 0.04
N GLN A 322 14.83 10.99 -0.44
CA GLN A 322 14.68 9.54 -0.26
C GLN A 322 15.55 9.01 0.89
N PHE A 323 14.99 8.03 1.60
CA PHE A 323 15.69 7.18 2.56
C PHE A 323 15.53 5.72 2.14
N ILE A 324 16.65 5.03 1.93
CA ILE A 324 16.70 3.61 1.63
C ILE A 324 16.98 2.85 2.93
N TYR A 325 16.18 1.81 3.21
CA TYR A 325 16.35 1.00 4.43
C TYR A 325 17.67 0.25 4.44
N ASP A 326 17.99 -0.40 3.31
CA ASP A 326 19.21 -1.15 3.08
C ASP A 326 19.36 -1.34 1.56
N GLU A 327 20.48 -0.91 0.99
CA GLU A 327 20.74 -0.99 -0.47
C GLU A 327 20.91 -2.43 -0.96
N GLU A 328 21.22 -3.38 -0.07
CA GLU A 328 21.36 -4.80 -0.40
C GLU A 328 20.05 -5.58 -0.20
N LEU A 329 18.98 -4.91 0.27
CA LEU A 329 17.71 -5.55 0.55
C LEU A 329 16.81 -5.53 -0.68
N GLU A 330 16.31 -6.71 -1.03
CA GLU A 330 15.27 -6.90 -2.04
C GLU A 330 13.97 -7.37 -1.39
N GLY A 331 12.87 -6.70 -1.71
CA GLY A 331 11.58 -6.93 -1.09
C GLY A 331 10.46 -6.01 -1.59
N GLU A 332 9.37 -6.00 -0.84
CA GLU A 332 8.18 -5.21 -1.12
C GLU A 332 7.83 -4.30 0.05
N VAL A 333 7.09 -3.23 -0.27
CA VAL A 333 6.41 -2.37 0.70
C VAL A 333 4.94 -2.35 0.33
N TRP A 334 4.05 -2.41 1.32
CA TRP A 334 2.61 -2.49 1.08
C TRP A 334 1.79 -1.46 1.85
N ASP A 335 2.29 -1.01 3.00
CA ASP A 335 1.59 -0.05 3.85
C ASP A 335 2.55 0.71 4.76
N MET A 336 2.14 1.90 5.20
CA MET A 336 2.89 2.75 6.12
C MET A 336 1.94 3.40 7.14
N LEU A 337 2.42 3.51 8.37
CA LEU A 337 1.81 4.35 9.41
C LEU A 337 2.84 5.33 9.96
N VAL A 338 2.36 6.52 10.32
CA VAL A 338 3.12 7.48 11.13
C VAL A 338 2.35 7.75 12.41
N ILE A 339 2.98 7.50 13.54
CA ILE A 339 2.39 7.60 14.88
C ILE A 339 3.08 8.75 15.63
N GLU A 340 2.30 9.60 16.29
CA GLU A 340 2.82 10.61 17.22
C GLU A 340 3.19 9.95 18.56
N ASN A 341 4.34 10.30 19.13
CA ASN A 341 4.86 9.72 20.38
C ASN A 341 4.34 10.38 21.65
#